data_AF-A0A961X1X3-F1
#
_entry.id   AF-A0A961X1X3-F1
#
_cell.length_a   1.000
_cell.length_b   1.000
_cell.length_c   1.000
_cell.angle_alpha   90.00
_cell.angle_beta   90.00
_cell.angle_gamma   90.00
#
_symmetry.space_group_name_H-M   'P 1'
#
loop_
_entity.id
_entity.type
_entity.pdbx_description
1 polymer ?
#
loop_
_entity_poly.entity_id
_entity_poly.type
_entity_poly.pdbx_seq_one_letter_code
_entity_poly.pdbx_strand_id
1 'polypeptide(L)'
;MATFTVTNTNDSGTGSLREAVDLANANADADTITFDASLSGQTITLTGGELVLTQDVTIDGDVNGDNKADITISGNDASRVFRMTGATTDVDLLSLALTNGFAAGYSGYGGAIYAFQIATLDIQDTTIRDSAAYVGGGLFAHYTDVTLTNSLVTGNAAT
;
A
#
# COMPACT_ATOMS: atom_id res chain seq x y z
N MET A 1 -0.41 19.21 -6.25
CA MET A 1 0.24 17.98 -6.75
C MET A 1 1.75 18.10 -6.61
N ALA A 2 2.31 17.29 -5.72
CA ALA A 2 3.72 17.12 -5.42
C ALA A 2 4.14 15.68 -5.71
N THR A 3 5.46 15.47 -5.80
CA THR A 3 6.06 14.14 -5.90
C THR A 3 7.01 13.93 -4.74
N PHE A 4 6.81 12.86 -3.97
CA PHE A 4 7.67 12.47 -2.87
C PHE A 4 8.47 11.23 -3.25
N THR A 5 9.80 11.33 -3.24
CA THR A 5 10.68 10.21 -3.55
C THR A 5 11.16 9.53 -2.28
N VAL A 6 10.86 8.25 -2.13
CA VAL A 6 11.41 7.37 -1.09
C VAL A 6 12.85 7.03 -1.45
N THR A 7 13.77 7.21 -0.51
CA THR A 7 15.23 7.09 -0.75
C THR A 7 15.92 6.07 0.16
N ASN A 8 15.19 5.46 1.09
CA ASN A 8 15.71 4.36 1.90
C ASN A 8 14.62 3.38 2.31
N THR A 9 15.03 2.21 2.81
CA THR A 9 14.13 1.13 3.24
C THR A 9 13.75 1.20 4.72
N ASN A 10 14.11 2.27 5.43
CA ASN A 10 13.71 2.40 6.83
C ASN A 10 12.21 2.63 6.90
N ASP A 11 11.58 2.10 7.93
CA ASP A 11 10.15 2.27 8.17
C ASP A 11 9.78 3.70 8.64
N SER A 12 10.76 4.49 9.10
CA SER A 12 10.53 5.86 9.56
C SER A 12 11.78 6.73 9.39
N GLY A 13 11.59 8.04 9.57
CA GLY A 13 12.63 9.04 9.40
C GLY A 13 12.76 9.54 7.97
N THR A 14 13.65 10.50 7.77
CA THR A 14 13.77 11.19 6.50
C THR A 14 14.10 10.25 5.35
N GLY A 15 13.37 10.39 4.24
CA GLY A 15 13.47 9.58 3.04
C GLY A 15 12.74 8.23 3.09
N SER A 16 12.00 7.93 4.18
CA SER A 16 11.21 6.69 4.30
C SER A 16 9.88 6.78 3.55
N LEU A 17 9.31 5.61 3.23
CA LEU A 17 7.95 5.53 2.68
C LEU A 17 6.91 6.12 3.65
N ARG A 18 7.10 5.92 4.95
CA ARG A 18 6.18 6.46 5.96
C ARG A 18 6.21 7.99 6.00
N GLU A 19 7.39 8.60 5.92
CA GLU A 19 7.47 10.07 5.80
C GLU A 19 6.81 10.56 4.50
N ALA A 20 7.02 9.89 3.36
CA ALA A 20 6.37 10.26 2.11
C ALA A 20 4.84 10.19 2.19
N VAL A 21 4.30 9.15 2.84
CA VAL A 21 2.86 9.02 3.12
C VAL A 21 2.36 10.14 4.04
N ASP A 22 3.10 10.47 5.10
CA ASP A 22 2.74 11.56 6.02
C ASP A 22 2.72 12.92 5.29
N LEU A 23 3.66 13.16 4.38
CA LEU A 23 3.71 14.36 3.56
C LEU A 23 2.54 14.44 2.56
N ALA A 24 2.21 13.34 1.88
CA ALA A 24 1.06 13.26 0.98
C ALA A 24 -0.27 13.48 1.72
N ASN A 25 -0.42 12.87 2.90
CA ASN A 25 -1.60 13.07 3.75
C ASN A 25 -1.76 14.53 4.24
N ALA A 26 -0.66 15.29 4.32
CA ALA A 26 -0.68 16.69 4.73
C ALA A 26 -1.07 17.64 3.59
N ASN A 27 -1.27 17.13 2.39
CA ASN A 27 -1.61 17.89 1.19
C ASN A 27 -3.02 17.54 0.70
N ALA A 28 -3.80 18.56 0.33
CA ALA A 28 -5.17 18.37 -0.16
C ALA A 28 -5.24 18.04 -1.66
N ASP A 29 -4.17 18.32 -2.40
CA ASP A 29 -4.08 17.95 -3.81
C ASP A 29 -3.66 16.47 -3.93
N ALA A 30 -4.06 15.83 -5.03
CA ALA A 30 -3.53 14.51 -5.39
C ALA A 30 -2.00 14.57 -5.59
N ASP A 31 -1.29 13.68 -4.89
CA ASP A 31 0.17 13.59 -4.89
C ASP A 31 0.66 12.22 -5.40
N THR A 32 1.94 12.15 -5.77
CA THR A 32 2.57 10.90 -6.21
C THR A 32 3.73 10.54 -5.29
N ILE A 33 3.77 9.30 -4.84
CA ILE A 33 4.91 8.70 -4.15
C ILE A 33 5.63 7.77 -5.12
N THR A 34 6.93 8.00 -5.31
CA THR A 34 7.81 7.17 -6.15
C THR A 34 9.06 6.76 -5.37
N PHE A 35 9.93 5.95 -5.96
CA PHE A 35 11.09 5.38 -5.29
C PHE A 35 12.38 5.69 -6.05
N ASP A 36 13.44 5.98 -5.31
CA ASP A 36 14.78 6.13 -5.87
C ASP A 36 15.23 4.85 -6.56
N ALA A 37 15.98 4.99 -7.65
CA ALA A 37 16.47 3.85 -8.44
C ALA A 37 17.27 2.83 -7.61
N SER A 38 17.94 3.26 -6.55
CA SER A 38 18.68 2.39 -5.62
C SER A 38 17.79 1.45 -4.81
N LEU A 39 16.48 1.65 -4.80
CA LEU A 39 15.52 0.80 -4.09
C LEU A 39 14.91 -0.31 -4.96
N SER A 40 15.21 -0.37 -6.26
CA SER A 40 14.71 -1.45 -7.12
C SER A 40 15.13 -2.82 -6.58
N GLY A 41 14.17 -3.73 -6.46
CA GLY A 41 14.32 -5.07 -5.87
C GLY A 41 14.35 -5.11 -4.34
N GLN A 42 14.27 -3.97 -3.66
CA GLN A 42 14.36 -3.91 -2.21
C GLN A 42 13.02 -4.16 -1.51
N THR A 43 13.09 -4.50 -0.23
CA THR A 43 11.93 -4.65 0.66
C THR A 43 11.93 -3.56 1.72
N ILE A 44 10.80 -2.87 1.84
CA ILE A 44 10.47 -1.96 2.93
C ILE A 44 9.63 -2.75 3.95
N THR A 45 10.23 -3.05 5.10
CA THR A 45 9.57 -3.81 6.17
C THR A 45 8.96 -2.84 7.18
N LEU A 46 7.65 -2.88 7.35
CA LEU A 46 6.95 -2.03 8.30
C LEU A 46 7.11 -2.57 9.72
N THR A 47 7.41 -1.68 10.67
CA THR A 47 7.62 -2.01 12.09
C THR A 47 6.80 -1.13 13.03
N GLY A 48 6.38 0.04 12.57
CA GLY A 48 5.53 1.02 13.24
C GLY A 48 4.04 0.85 12.93
N GLY A 49 3.65 -0.25 12.29
CA GLY A 49 2.28 -0.55 11.92
C GLY A 49 1.92 -0.19 10.47
N GLU A 50 0.62 -0.16 10.19
CA GLU A 50 0.09 0.12 8.86
C GLU A 50 0.45 1.53 8.36
N LEU A 51 0.49 1.71 7.04
CA LEU A 51 0.53 3.02 6.40
C LEU A 51 -0.90 3.48 6.14
N VAL A 52 -1.30 4.59 6.76
CA VAL A 52 -2.66 5.14 6.63
C VAL A 52 -2.69 6.14 5.48
N LEU A 53 -3.57 5.93 4.50
CA LEU A 53 -3.77 6.84 3.37
C LEU A 53 -5.09 7.59 3.56
N THR A 54 -5.02 8.92 3.54
CA THR A 54 -6.15 9.81 3.88
C THR A 54 -6.44 10.87 2.83
N GLN A 55 -5.57 11.02 1.82
CA GLN A 55 -5.67 11.98 0.72
C GLN A 55 -5.40 11.26 -0.60
N ASP A 56 -5.77 11.91 -1.70
CA ASP A 56 -5.62 11.34 -3.04
C ASP A 56 -4.14 11.09 -3.31
N VAL A 57 -3.80 9.84 -3.63
CA VAL A 57 -2.39 9.45 -3.75
C VAL A 57 -2.20 8.33 -4.75
N THR A 58 -1.22 8.51 -5.61
CA THR A 58 -0.64 7.44 -6.44
C THR A 58 0.65 6.97 -5.79
N ILE A 59 0.78 5.68 -5.51
CA ILE A 59 2.04 5.06 -5.06
C ILE A 59 2.54 4.17 -6.19
N ASP A 60 3.63 4.61 -6.82
CA ASP A 60 4.20 3.98 -8.01
C ASP A 60 5.52 3.31 -7.68
N GLY A 61 5.50 1.98 -7.66
CA GLY A 61 6.67 1.13 -7.45
C GLY A 61 7.36 0.66 -8.73
N ASP A 62 6.99 1.17 -9.91
CA ASP A 62 7.70 0.91 -11.16
C ASP A 62 8.87 1.88 -11.32
N VAL A 63 10.04 1.47 -10.84
CA VAL A 63 11.22 2.31 -10.85
C VAL A 63 11.83 2.41 -12.24
N ASN A 64 11.59 1.40 -13.09
CA ASN A 64 12.29 1.23 -14.36
C ASN A 64 11.38 1.42 -15.60
N GLY A 65 10.07 1.53 -15.42
CA GLY A 65 9.08 1.77 -16.47
C GLY A 65 8.70 0.51 -17.26
N ASP A 66 8.83 -0.69 -16.68
CA ASP A 66 8.48 -1.96 -17.34
C ASP A 66 7.14 -2.55 -16.91
N ASN A 67 6.35 -1.79 -16.15
CA ASN A 67 5.05 -2.16 -15.60
C ASN A 67 5.14 -3.43 -14.75
N LYS A 68 6.19 -3.54 -13.93
CA LYS A 68 6.35 -4.61 -12.95
C LYS A 68 6.75 -4.05 -11.59
N ALA A 69 6.41 -4.80 -10.56
CA ALA A 69 6.79 -4.43 -9.21
C ALA A 69 8.30 -4.50 -8.98
N ASP A 70 8.92 -3.34 -8.75
CA ASP A 70 10.31 -3.23 -8.28
C ASP A 70 10.39 -3.11 -6.75
N ILE A 71 9.31 -2.66 -6.10
CA ILE A 71 9.30 -2.39 -4.67
C ILE A 71 8.42 -3.40 -3.94
N THR A 72 9.00 -4.05 -2.93
CA THR A 72 8.24 -4.88 -1.98
C THR A 72 7.95 -4.09 -0.71
N ILE A 73 6.70 -4.09 -0.25
CA ILE A 73 6.29 -3.53 1.03
C ILE A 73 5.72 -4.66 1.88
N SER A 74 6.34 -4.90 3.03
CA SER A 74 5.99 -6.00 3.92
C SER A 74 5.34 -5.50 5.21
N GLY A 75 4.18 -6.04 5.56
CA GLY A 75 3.53 -5.83 6.87
C GLY A 75 4.20 -6.58 8.02
N ASN A 76 5.28 -7.34 7.72
CA ASN A 76 6.12 -8.05 8.68
C ASN A 76 5.36 -9.04 9.59
N ASP A 77 4.26 -9.62 9.09
CA ASP A 77 3.33 -10.48 9.84
C ASP A 77 2.78 -9.82 11.11
N ALA A 78 2.91 -8.50 11.22
CA ALA A 78 2.67 -7.72 12.44
C ALA A 78 1.57 -6.68 12.25
N SER A 79 1.41 -6.16 11.03
CA SER A 79 0.38 -5.18 10.69
C SER A 79 -0.11 -5.34 9.27
N ARG A 80 -1.18 -4.60 8.95
CA ARG A 80 -1.52 -4.35 7.55
C ARG A 80 -0.40 -3.59 6.85
N VAL A 81 -0.41 -3.66 5.53
CA VAL A 81 0.47 -2.81 4.72
C VAL A 81 -0.17 -1.43 4.59
N PHE A 82 -1.36 -1.36 3.99
CA PHE A 82 -2.10 -0.12 3.79
C PHE A 82 -3.48 -0.16 4.43
N ARG A 83 -3.90 0.99 4.96
CA ARG A 83 -5.27 1.25 5.35
C ARG A 83 -5.72 2.60 4.82
N MET A 84 -6.85 2.62 4.14
CA MET A 84 -7.44 3.85 3.61
C MET A 84 -8.60 4.30 4.48
N THR A 85 -8.59 5.56 4.89
CA THR A 85 -9.65 6.15 5.74
C THR A 85 -10.12 7.53 5.28
N GLY A 86 -9.58 8.05 4.17
CA GLY A 86 -10.00 9.32 3.60
C GLY A 86 -11.35 9.18 2.90
N ALA A 87 -12.38 9.89 3.38
CA ALA A 87 -13.67 9.91 2.71
C ALA A 87 -13.49 10.53 1.32
N THR A 88 -14.13 9.93 0.31
CA THR A 88 -14.05 10.34 -1.10
C THR A 88 -12.64 10.38 -1.70
N THR A 89 -11.68 9.68 -1.09
CA THR A 89 -10.30 9.64 -1.56
C THR A 89 -10.12 8.64 -2.69
N ASP A 90 -9.32 9.00 -3.70
CA ASP A 90 -8.87 8.13 -4.78
C ASP A 90 -7.43 7.64 -4.50
N VAL A 91 -7.22 6.32 -4.52
CA VAL A 91 -5.90 5.72 -4.27
C VAL A 91 -5.51 4.82 -5.42
N ASP A 92 -4.32 5.05 -5.97
CA ASP A 92 -3.72 4.21 -7.00
C ASP A 92 -2.48 3.50 -6.43
N LEU A 93 -2.46 2.16 -6.52
CA LEU A 93 -1.32 1.33 -6.15
C LEU A 93 -0.78 0.66 -7.41
N LEU A 94 0.34 1.19 -7.90
CA LEU A 94 0.92 0.80 -9.19
C LEU A 94 2.22 0.03 -8.97
N SER A 95 2.36 -1.13 -9.59
CA SER A 95 3.62 -1.88 -9.63
C SER A 95 4.26 -2.10 -8.25
N LEU A 96 3.49 -2.66 -7.31
CA LEU A 96 3.97 -2.99 -5.96
C LEU A 96 3.91 -4.49 -5.69
N ALA A 97 4.76 -4.97 -4.80
CA ALA A 97 4.62 -6.27 -4.15
C ALA A 97 4.23 -6.08 -2.69
N LEU A 98 2.98 -6.34 -2.34
CA LEU A 98 2.44 -6.20 -0.99
C LEU A 98 2.38 -7.58 -0.32
N THR A 99 3.07 -7.74 0.80
CA THR A 99 3.29 -9.06 1.38
C THR A 99 3.27 -9.11 2.90
N ASN A 100 3.01 -10.29 3.47
CA ASN A 100 3.08 -10.58 4.90
C ASN A 100 2.30 -9.54 5.72
N GLY A 101 1.15 -9.13 5.20
CA GLY A 101 0.24 -8.24 5.90
C GLY A 101 -0.63 -9.03 6.88
N PHE A 102 -0.84 -8.51 8.08
CA PHE A 102 -1.58 -9.20 9.13
C PHE A 102 -2.59 -8.29 9.85
N ALA A 103 -3.83 -8.75 9.98
CA ALA A 103 -4.88 -8.09 10.76
C ALA A 103 -5.60 -9.07 11.70
N ALA A 104 -5.28 -9.03 12.99
CA ALA A 104 -5.83 -9.94 13.99
C ALA A 104 -7.19 -9.53 14.56
N GLY A 105 -7.88 -10.51 15.14
CA GLY A 105 -9.10 -10.32 15.93
C GLY A 105 -10.37 -10.14 15.10
N TYR A 106 -11.53 -10.07 15.77
CA TYR A 106 -12.85 -10.01 15.11
C TYR A 106 -13.10 -8.75 14.27
N SER A 107 -12.20 -7.77 14.35
CA SER A 107 -12.19 -6.55 13.53
C SER A 107 -11.00 -6.51 12.55
N GLY A 108 -10.35 -7.65 12.32
CA GLY A 108 -9.23 -7.80 11.39
C GLY A 108 -9.73 -7.88 9.95
N TYR A 109 -9.71 -6.76 9.24
CA TYR A 109 -10.10 -6.68 7.84
C TYR A 109 -8.88 -6.39 6.98
N GLY A 110 -8.67 -7.15 5.90
CA GLY A 110 -7.69 -6.83 4.88
C GLY A 110 -6.25 -7.00 5.36
N GLY A 111 -5.64 -8.17 5.21
CA GLY A 111 -4.30 -8.40 5.75
C GLY A 111 -3.25 -7.51 5.10
N ALA A 112 -3.23 -7.36 3.78
CA ALA A 112 -2.37 -6.37 3.12
C ALA A 112 -3.05 -5.00 3.04
N ILE A 113 -4.28 -4.95 2.51
CA ILE A 113 -5.01 -3.71 2.24
C ILE A 113 -6.38 -3.73 2.92
N TYR A 114 -6.69 -2.67 3.66
CA TYR A 114 -8.04 -2.36 4.11
C TYR A 114 -8.53 -1.01 3.55
N ALA A 115 -9.49 -1.07 2.63
CA ALA A 115 -10.18 0.11 2.11
C ALA A 115 -11.60 0.22 2.67
N PHE A 116 -11.94 1.36 3.26
CA PHE A 116 -13.26 1.57 3.86
C PHE A 116 -13.75 2.99 3.57
N GLN A 117 -14.88 3.08 2.86
CA GLN A 117 -15.56 4.35 2.56
C GLN A 117 -14.69 5.39 1.82
N ILE A 118 -13.73 4.93 1.01
CA ILE A 118 -13.02 5.78 0.05
C ILE A 118 -13.73 5.75 -1.31
N ALA A 119 -13.43 6.70 -2.21
CA ALA A 119 -14.05 6.75 -3.53
C ALA A 119 -13.59 5.57 -4.40
N THR A 120 -12.30 5.51 -4.71
CA THR A 120 -11.74 4.45 -5.55
C THR A 120 -10.44 3.88 -5.01
N LEU A 121 -10.20 2.60 -5.32
CA LEU A 121 -8.92 1.92 -5.18
C LEU A 121 -8.58 1.27 -6.52
N ASP A 122 -7.62 1.82 -7.26
CA ASP A 122 -7.05 1.17 -8.43
C ASP A 122 -5.76 0.44 -8.05
N ILE A 123 -5.66 -0.81 -8.46
CA ILE A 123 -4.50 -1.67 -8.21
C ILE A 123 -4.05 -2.20 -9.57
N GLN A 124 -2.88 -1.73 -10.00
CA GLN A 124 -2.35 -2.05 -11.32
C GLN A 124 -0.97 -2.68 -11.20
N ASP A 125 -0.73 -3.73 -12.00
CA ASP A 125 0.56 -4.43 -12.12
C ASP A 125 1.16 -4.86 -10.76
N THR A 126 0.29 -5.08 -9.78
CA THR A 126 0.63 -5.27 -8.38
C THR A 126 0.39 -6.71 -7.93
N THR A 127 1.24 -7.22 -7.04
CA THR A 127 1.06 -8.52 -6.41
C THR A 127 0.70 -8.36 -4.94
N ILE A 128 -0.44 -8.91 -4.51
CA ILE A 128 -0.86 -8.99 -3.11
C ILE A 128 -0.74 -10.45 -2.66
N ARG A 129 0.16 -10.73 -1.72
CA ARG A 129 0.42 -12.12 -1.33
C ARG A 129 0.73 -12.35 0.14
N ASP A 130 0.61 -13.61 0.53
CA ASP A 130 1.08 -14.13 1.82
C ASP A 130 0.55 -13.34 3.02
N SER A 131 -0.66 -12.78 2.90
CA SER A 131 -1.27 -11.92 3.91
C SER A 131 -2.46 -12.60 4.57
N ALA A 132 -2.70 -12.31 5.85
CA ALA A 132 -3.74 -12.94 6.64
C ALA A 132 -4.58 -11.92 7.43
N ALA A 133 -5.89 -12.17 7.52
CA ALA A 133 -6.82 -11.37 8.31
C ALA A 133 -8.03 -12.19 8.73
N TYR A 134 -8.82 -11.70 9.68
CA TYR A 134 -10.11 -12.34 10.02
C TYR A 134 -11.10 -12.31 8.84
N VAL A 135 -11.13 -11.22 8.06
CA VAL A 135 -11.92 -11.11 6.83
C VAL A 135 -11.07 -10.47 5.73
N GLY A 136 -11.08 -11.07 4.54
CA GLY A 136 -10.32 -10.57 3.38
C GLY A 136 -8.81 -10.67 3.61
N GLY A 137 -8.25 -11.89 3.56
CA GLY A 137 -6.85 -12.15 3.92
C GLY A 137 -5.82 -11.22 3.24
N GLY A 138 -6.00 -10.94 1.94
CA GLY A 138 -5.12 -10.02 1.21
C GLY A 138 -5.69 -8.61 1.14
N LEU A 139 -6.96 -8.52 0.74
CA LEU A 139 -7.65 -7.26 0.49
C LEU A 139 -9.05 -7.36 1.08
N PHE A 140 -9.45 -6.32 1.81
CA PHE A 140 -10.84 -6.08 2.16
C PHE A 140 -11.21 -4.67 1.75
N ALA A 141 -12.30 -4.55 1.00
CA ALA A 141 -12.86 -3.27 0.58
C ALA A 141 -14.35 -3.23 0.92
N HIS A 142 -14.83 -2.10 1.46
CA HIS A 142 -16.23 -1.93 1.81
C HIS A 142 -16.68 -0.49 1.59
N TYR A 143 -17.79 -0.33 0.85
CA TYR A 143 -18.26 0.97 0.33
C TYR A 143 -17.18 1.70 -0.48
N THR A 144 -16.47 0.97 -1.33
CA THR A 144 -15.37 1.47 -2.17
C THR A 144 -15.41 0.73 -3.49
N ASP A 145 -15.23 1.46 -4.60
CA ASP A 145 -15.06 0.87 -5.92
C ASP A 145 -13.60 0.43 -6.10
N VAL A 146 -13.39 -0.83 -6.48
CA VAL A 146 -12.06 -1.41 -6.61
C VAL A 146 -11.84 -1.92 -8.03
N THR A 147 -10.73 -1.52 -8.64
CA THR A 147 -10.25 -2.04 -9.91
C THR A 147 -8.94 -2.82 -9.69
N LEU A 148 -8.84 -4.01 -10.27
CA LEU A 148 -7.59 -4.76 -10.34
C LEU A 148 -7.25 -4.98 -11.80
N THR A 149 -6.15 -4.38 -12.24
CA THR A 149 -5.64 -4.49 -13.62
C THR A 149 -4.30 -5.21 -13.59
N ASN A 150 -4.13 -6.27 -14.38
CA ASN A 150 -2.87 -7.03 -14.49
C ASN A 150 -2.25 -7.45 -13.14
N SER A 151 -3.08 -7.61 -12.11
CA SER A 151 -2.63 -7.81 -10.74
C SER A 151 -2.84 -9.26 -10.30
N LEU A 152 -2.01 -9.71 -9.35
CA LEU A 152 -2.06 -11.06 -8.79
C LEU A 152 -2.40 -11.02 -7.31
N VAL A 153 -3.43 -11.78 -6.91
CA VAL A 153 -3.80 -11.96 -5.50
C VAL A 153 -3.64 -13.44 -5.15
N THR A 154 -2.63 -13.80 -4.36
CA THR A 154 -2.25 -15.21 -4.13
C THR A 154 -1.77 -15.50 -2.71
N GLY A 155 -1.92 -16.73 -2.20
CA GLY A 155 -1.36 -17.10 -0.89
C GLY A 155 -1.96 -16.38 0.32
N ASN A 156 -3.07 -15.67 0.15
CA ASN A 156 -3.71 -14.92 1.23
C ASN A 156 -4.75 -15.78 1.98
N ALA A 157 -4.88 -15.59 3.30
CA ALA A 157 -5.73 -16.41 4.17
C ALA A 157 -6.71 -15.59 5.02
N ALA A 158 -7.98 -15.99 5.03
CA ALA A 158 -8.90 -15.59 6.10
C ALA A 158 -8.73 -16.56 7.28
N THR A 159 -8.53 -16.06 8.50
CA THR A 159 -8.16 -16.86 9.69
C THR A 159 -9.13 -16.71 10.85
#